data_AF-A0A093VNJ5-F1
#
_entry.id   AF-A0A093VNJ5-F1
#
_cell.length_a   1.000
_cell.length_b   1.000
_cell.length_c   1.000
_cell.angle_alpha   90.00
_cell.angle_beta   90.00
_cell.angle_gamma   90.00
#
_symmetry.space_group_name_H-M   'P 1'
#
loop_
_entity.id
_entity.type
_entity.pdbx_description
1 polymer ?
#
loop_
_entity_poly.entity_id
_entity_poly.type
_entity_poly.pdbx_seq_one_letter_code
_entity_poly.pdbx_strand_id
1 'polypeptide(L)'
;MHFTTRTFPPTLWHASPGAPAKDLQQCWFPGVHGNIGGQAEFIRTASDYEEIGDIAFAWMVDNLSGMLTFEEIAINKLIKQHHDALVENNAKNNVINGWGCGPIVSNFAGLQGAFFRALGKQDRTPGSYPRDAGDGISGATNEYFHPITRIRKSKLSNYHPASLNGYALQEPDGTAGWQWVKNGVAAIPEYVLRPEKTMSLAVYGTGEYKNVDSLSRLLCPAAVLADLDRDNGVIPESDQVTAGITMKEVEGIDV
;
A
#
# COMPACT_ATOMS: atom_id res chain seq x y z
N MET A 1 4.67 0.78 9.86
CA MET A 1 3.85 0.72 11.09
C MET A 1 4.60 0.36 12.39
N HIS A 2 5.80 -0.23 12.32
CA HIS A 2 6.45 -0.89 13.48
C HIS A 2 7.56 -0.07 14.17
N PHE A 3 7.98 1.08 13.61
CA PHE A 3 9.08 1.82 14.25
C PHE A 3 9.26 3.26 13.74
N THR A 4 9.37 4.18 14.68
CA THR A 4 10.16 5.42 14.55
C THR A 4 11.03 5.61 15.78
N THR A 5 12.23 6.16 15.58
CA THR A 5 12.96 6.78 16.70
C THR A 5 12.19 8.02 17.15
N ARG A 6 12.34 8.43 18.41
CA ARG A 6 11.78 9.73 18.88
C ARG A 6 12.26 10.92 18.05
N THR A 7 13.34 10.77 17.29
CA THR A 7 13.90 11.79 16.40
C THR A 7 13.23 11.86 15.02
N PHE A 8 12.37 10.90 14.65
CA PHE A 8 11.64 10.89 13.38
C PHE A 8 10.13 10.63 13.58
N PRO A 9 9.41 11.50 14.34
CA PRO A 9 7.95 11.39 14.43
C PRO A 9 7.33 11.51 13.03
N PRO A 10 6.15 10.92 12.78
CA PRO A 10 5.46 11.16 11.52
C PRO A 10 5.04 12.61 11.49
N THR A 11 5.25 13.24 10.35
CA THR A 11 4.47 14.42 10.00
C THR A 11 3.15 13.93 9.41
N LEU A 12 2.05 14.15 10.13
CA LEU A 12 0.71 13.90 9.60
C LEU A 12 0.23 15.18 8.91
N TRP A 13 -0.16 15.06 7.66
CA TRP A 13 -0.66 16.19 6.88
C TRP A 13 -2.18 16.32 7.04
N HIS A 14 -2.67 17.54 6.91
CA HIS A 14 -4.09 17.86 6.93
C HIS A 14 -4.43 18.70 5.69
N ALA A 15 -5.54 18.39 5.04
CA ALA A 15 -6.05 19.24 3.97
C ALA A 15 -6.65 20.52 4.59
N SER A 16 -5.97 21.67 4.42
CA SER A 16 -6.49 22.96 4.91
C SER A 16 -7.69 23.42 4.08
N PRO A 17 -8.74 24.01 4.71
CA PRO A 17 -9.88 24.56 3.99
C PRO A 17 -9.43 25.60 2.95
N GLY A 18 -9.83 25.42 1.69
CA GLY A 18 -9.49 26.34 0.60
C GLY A 18 -8.04 26.26 0.10
N ALA A 19 -7.22 25.32 0.61
CA ALA A 19 -5.93 25.06 0.02
C ALA A 19 -6.12 24.56 -1.43
N PRO A 20 -5.20 24.90 -2.36
CA PRO A 20 -5.25 24.44 -3.74
C PRO A 20 -4.97 22.92 -3.89
N ALA A 21 -5.11 22.15 -2.81
CA ALA A 21 -4.54 20.81 -2.70
C ALA A 21 -5.18 19.82 -3.68
N LYS A 22 -4.31 19.29 -4.54
CA LYS A 22 -4.42 17.98 -5.17
C LYS A 22 -4.65 16.94 -4.06
N ASP A 23 -5.56 16.00 -4.29
CA ASP A 23 -5.96 14.89 -3.41
C ASP A 23 -4.89 14.45 -2.38
N LEU A 24 -5.13 14.71 -1.08
CA LEU A 24 -4.24 14.27 0.01
C LEU A 24 -4.53 12.81 0.34
N GLN A 25 -3.51 11.97 0.31
CA GLN A 25 -3.62 10.57 0.72
C GLN A 25 -2.44 10.17 1.63
N GLN A 26 -2.75 9.51 2.75
CA GLN A 26 -1.75 9.01 3.69
C GLN A 26 -1.99 7.52 3.94
N CYS A 27 -1.07 6.65 3.54
CA CYS A 27 -1.28 5.21 3.60
C CYS A 27 -0.33 4.52 4.59
N TRP A 28 -0.88 3.68 5.46
CA TRP A 28 -0.17 2.92 6.47
C TRP A 28 0.22 1.53 5.96
N PHE A 29 1.52 1.22 6.01
CA PHE A 29 2.08 -0.06 5.60
C PHE A 29 2.71 -0.84 6.78
N PRO A 30 2.72 -2.19 6.76
CA PRO A 30 3.50 -3.02 7.69
C PRO A 30 5.00 -2.71 7.58
N GLY A 31 5.78 -3.06 8.60
CA GLY A 31 7.24 -2.89 8.55
C GLY A 31 7.79 -1.67 9.27
N VAL A 32 9.12 -1.58 9.30
CA VAL A 32 9.92 -0.50 9.90
C VAL A 32 10.31 0.54 8.84
N HIS A 33 11.04 1.59 9.23
CA HIS A 33 11.40 2.69 8.32
C HIS A 33 12.06 2.22 7.02
N GLY A 34 13.03 1.29 7.10
CA GLY A 34 13.73 0.75 5.93
C GLY A 34 12.83 0.00 4.95
N ASN A 35 11.82 -0.73 5.43
CA ASN A 35 10.89 -1.45 4.56
C ASN A 35 9.97 -0.52 3.74
N ILE A 36 9.80 0.74 4.16
CA ILE A 36 8.94 1.71 3.45
C ILE A 36 9.78 2.63 2.57
N GLY A 37 10.95 3.03 3.06
CA GLY A 37 11.86 3.93 2.33
C GLY A 37 12.73 3.25 1.28
N GLY A 38 12.71 1.91 1.21
CA GLY A 38 13.57 1.13 0.32
C GLY A 38 15.02 1.15 0.79
N GLN A 39 15.36 0.29 1.77
CA GLN A 39 16.71 0.17 2.31
C GLN A 39 17.14 -1.29 2.52
N ALA A 40 16.80 -2.22 1.61
CA ALA A 40 17.51 -3.49 1.60
C ALA A 40 19.01 -3.24 1.57
N GLU A 41 19.72 -3.84 2.52
CA GLU A 41 21.16 -3.91 2.41
C GLU A 41 21.56 -4.65 1.13
N PHE A 42 22.69 -4.28 0.56
CA PHE A 42 23.24 -4.86 -0.67
C PHE A 42 23.38 -6.39 -0.57
N ILE A 43 23.49 -6.91 0.66
CA ILE A 43 23.31 -8.31 1.00
C ILE A 43 21.90 -8.46 1.57
N ARG A 44 21.00 -9.09 0.81
CA ARG A 44 19.66 -9.49 1.27
C ARG A 44 19.80 -10.52 2.38
N THR A 45 19.97 -10.06 3.61
CA THR A 45 20.09 -10.92 4.78
C THR A 45 18.70 -11.34 5.26
N ALA A 46 18.60 -12.53 5.84
CA ALA A 46 17.38 -13.04 6.48
C ALA A 46 16.11 -13.07 5.61
N SER A 47 16.26 -13.22 4.28
CA SER A 47 15.13 -13.33 3.33
C SER A 47 14.27 -12.05 3.22
N ASP A 48 14.79 -10.88 3.61
CA ASP A 48 14.13 -9.61 3.28
C ASP A 48 14.38 -9.28 1.81
N TYR A 49 13.39 -9.60 0.98
CA TYR A 49 13.47 -9.40 -0.47
C TYR A 49 12.89 -8.06 -0.92
N GLU A 50 12.71 -7.10 -0.02
CA GLU A 50 12.08 -5.78 -0.28
C GLU A 50 10.62 -5.85 -0.72
N GLU A 51 9.93 -6.97 -0.46
CA GLU A 51 8.54 -7.16 -0.89
C GLU A 51 7.64 -5.99 -0.43
N ILE A 52 7.74 -5.58 0.82
CA ILE A 52 6.97 -4.45 1.37
C ILE A 52 7.40 -3.12 0.74
N GLY A 53 8.70 -2.96 0.45
CA GLY A 53 9.26 -1.75 -0.16
C GLY A 53 8.78 -1.55 -1.59
N ASP A 54 8.79 -2.61 -2.39
CA ASP A 54 8.27 -2.61 -3.75
C ASP A 54 6.77 -2.26 -3.77
N ILE A 55 5.99 -2.79 -2.82
CA ILE A 55 4.55 -2.49 -2.70
C ILE A 55 4.32 -1.04 -2.29
N ALA A 56 5.12 -0.51 -1.36
CA ALA A 56 5.03 0.90 -0.97
C ALA A 56 5.43 1.85 -2.12
N PHE A 57 6.45 1.47 -2.90
CA PHE A 57 6.85 2.17 -4.12
C PHE A 57 5.73 2.14 -5.17
N ALA A 58 5.10 0.99 -5.40
CA ALA A 58 4.00 0.85 -6.34
C ALA A 58 2.80 1.74 -5.98
N TRP A 59 2.45 1.82 -4.70
CA TRP A 59 1.42 2.76 -4.23
C TRP A 59 1.77 4.22 -4.52
N MET A 60 3.04 4.59 -4.41
CA MET A 60 3.51 5.94 -4.76
C MET A 60 3.43 6.19 -6.27
N VAL A 61 3.86 5.22 -7.09
CA VAL A 61 3.75 5.30 -8.56
C VAL A 61 2.31 5.53 -9.00
N ASP A 62 1.36 4.77 -8.45
CA ASP A 62 -0.06 4.93 -8.74
C ASP A 62 -0.56 6.33 -8.37
N ASN A 63 -0.12 6.89 -7.24
CA ASN A 63 -0.49 8.25 -6.83
C ASN A 63 0.13 9.36 -7.69
N LEU A 64 1.13 9.03 -8.50
CA LEU A 64 1.74 9.91 -9.50
C LEU A 64 1.24 9.64 -10.92
N SER A 65 0.17 8.85 -11.08
CA SER A 65 -0.50 8.58 -12.35
C SER A 65 -0.78 9.87 -13.12
N GLY A 66 -0.34 9.91 -14.38
CA GLY A 66 -0.46 11.08 -15.26
C GLY A 66 0.45 12.27 -14.92
N MET A 67 1.34 12.15 -13.91
CA MET A 67 2.25 13.22 -13.50
C MET A 67 3.71 12.93 -13.86
N LEU A 68 4.16 11.68 -13.69
CA LEU A 68 5.54 11.27 -13.97
C LEU A 68 5.60 10.13 -14.99
N THR A 69 6.75 10.03 -15.64
CA THR A 69 7.11 8.89 -16.49
C THR A 69 8.26 8.12 -15.84
N PHE A 70 8.17 6.80 -15.84
CA PHE A 70 9.15 5.89 -15.23
C PHE A 70 9.96 5.15 -16.30
N GLU A 71 11.17 4.72 -15.93
CA GLU A 71 12.08 4.00 -16.83
C GLU A 71 11.62 2.54 -16.99
N GLU A 72 11.30 2.13 -18.22
CA GLU A 72 10.68 0.83 -18.49
C GLU A 72 11.52 -0.36 -18.00
N ILE A 73 12.84 -0.34 -18.20
CA ILE A 73 13.70 -1.47 -17.84
C ILE A 73 13.76 -1.62 -16.32
N ALA A 74 13.86 -0.52 -15.57
CA ALA A 74 13.80 -0.52 -14.11
C ALA A 74 12.48 -1.09 -13.59
N ILE A 75 11.34 -0.65 -14.16
CA ILE A 75 10.02 -1.12 -13.72
C ILE A 75 9.84 -2.61 -14.01
N ASN A 76 10.20 -3.09 -15.20
CA ASN A 76 10.13 -4.51 -15.53
C ASN A 76 11.04 -5.35 -14.64
N LYS A 77 12.24 -4.85 -14.30
CA LYS A 77 13.13 -5.50 -13.36
C LYS A 77 12.53 -5.57 -11.95
N LEU A 78 11.91 -4.49 -11.48
CA LEU A 78 11.24 -4.43 -10.17
C LEU A 78 10.09 -5.44 -10.11
N ILE A 79 9.20 -5.48 -11.11
CA ILE A 79 8.09 -6.44 -11.17
C ILE A 79 8.60 -7.87 -11.06
N LYS A 80 9.63 -8.21 -11.85
CA LYS A 80 10.23 -9.55 -11.80
C LYS A 80 10.81 -9.87 -10.42
N GLN A 81 11.59 -8.97 -9.85
CA GLN A 81 12.20 -9.15 -8.53
C GLN A 81 11.14 -9.31 -7.43
N HIS A 82 10.04 -8.57 -7.53
CA HIS A 82 8.92 -8.66 -6.62
C HIS A 82 8.20 -10.01 -6.71
N HIS A 83 7.95 -10.51 -7.93
CA HIS A 83 7.33 -11.83 -8.13
C HIS A 83 8.23 -12.96 -7.62
N ASP A 84 9.54 -12.90 -7.88
CA ASP A 84 10.52 -13.86 -7.35
C ASP A 84 10.52 -13.84 -5.81
N ALA A 85 10.49 -12.64 -5.21
CA ALA A 85 10.40 -12.44 -3.76
C ALA A 85 9.13 -13.04 -3.15
N LEU A 86 7.97 -12.81 -3.79
CA LEU A 86 6.69 -13.35 -3.36
C LEU A 86 6.69 -14.88 -3.35
N VAL A 87 7.20 -15.50 -4.41
CA VAL A 87 7.29 -16.96 -4.52
C VAL A 87 8.18 -17.52 -3.41
N GLU A 88 9.36 -16.92 -3.21
CA GLU A 88 10.30 -17.38 -2.19
C GLU A 88 9.77 -17.20 -0.77
N ASN A 89 9.15 -16.05 -0.46
CA ASN A 89 8.56 -15.77 0.85
C ASN A 89 7.37 -16.67 1.15
N ASN A 90 6.51 -16.93 0.17
CA ASN A 90 5.36 -17.82 0.32
C ASN A 90 5.80 -19.26 0.57
N ALA A 91 6.82 -19.74 -0.16
CA ALA A 91 7.40 -21.06 0.05
C ALA A 91 8.04 -21.20 1.44
N LYS A 92 8.85 -20.23 1.87
CA LYS A 92 9.54 -20.25 3.17
C LYS A 92 8.59 -20.18 4.37
N ASN A 93 7.55 -19.37 4.27
CA ASN A 93 6.59 -19.18 5.36
C ASN A 93 5.41 -20.16 5.30
N ASN A 94 5.37 -21.05 4.28
CA ASN A 94 4.25 -21.94 4.00
C ASN A 94 2.90 -21.17 3.94
N VAL A 95 2.92 -20.02 3.26
CA VAL A 95 1.76 -19.13 3.10
C VAL A 95 1.27 -19.20 1.67
N ILE A 96 -0.01 -19.49 1.48
CA ILE A 96 -0.66 -19.45 0.17
C ILE A 96 -1.19 -18.04 -0.08
N ASN A 97 -0.85 -17.47 -1.24
CA ASN A 97 -1.26 -16.13 -1.66
C ASN A 97 -0.90 -15.06 -0.61
N GLY A 98 0.29 -15.15 -0.03
CA GLY A 98 0.81 -14.11 0.84
C GLY A 98 1.26 -12.92 0.02
N TRP A 99 0.72 -11.74 0.35
CA TRP A 99 1.12 -10.45 -0.23
C TRP A 99 1.47 -9.49 0.91
N GLY A 100 2.66 -8.92 0.86
CA GLY A 100 3.28 -8.22 1.98
C GLY A 100 3.57 -9.13 3.19
N CYS A 101 3.81 -10.42 2.96
CA CYS A 101 3.98 -11.44 4.02
C CYS A 101 5.45 -11.84 4.28
N GLY A 102 6.40 -11.28 3.52
CA GLY A 102 7.83 -11.45 3.76
C GLY A 102 8.30 -11.05 5.16
N PRO A 103 9.50 -11.47 5.58
CA PRO A 103 10.02 -11.10 6.89
C PRO A 103 10.16 -9.58 7.02
N ILE A 104 9.85 -9.05 8.20
CA ILE A 104 10.19 -7.66 8.56
C ILE A 104 11.50 -7.75 9.32
N VAL A 105 12.61 -7.55 8.61
CA VAL A 105 13.93 -7.56 9.23
C VAL A 105 14.20 -6.17 9.77
N SER A 106 14.30 -6.07 11.09
CA SER A 106 14.81 -4.87 11.73
C SER A 106 16.30 -5.05 11.97
N ASN A 107 17.15 -4.11 11.52
CA ASN A 107 18.59 -4.06 11.80
C ASN A 107 18.90 -3.82 13.30
N PHE A 108 18.41 -4.69 14.18
CA PHE A 108 18.52 -4.57 15.64
C PHE A 108 19.33 -5.69 16.31
N ALA A 109 20.06 -6.49 15.54
CA ALA A 109 21.12 -7.33 16.09
C ALA A 109 22.40 -6.51 16.27
N GLY A 110 23.08 -6.66 17.41
CA GLY A 110 24.36 -5.99 17.70
C GLY A 110 24.25 -4.53 18.17
N LEU A 111 25.37 -3.79 18.08
CA LEU A 111 25.54 -2.43 18.62
C LEU A 111 24.58 -1.39 18.02
N GLN A 112 24.17 -1.54 16.75
CA GLN A 112 23.15 -0.67 16.14
C GLN A 112 21.77 -0.84 16.82
N GLY A 113 21.38 -2.07 17.17
CA GLY A 113 20.14 -2.33 17.91
C GLY A 113 20.12 -1.80 19.33
N ALA A 114 21.29 -1.68 19.96
CA ALA A 114 21.45 -1.00 21.24
C ALA A 114 21.33 0.53 21.08
N PHE A 115 21.92 1.10 20.03
CA PHE A 115 21.85 2.52 19.71
C PHE A 115 20.41 2.98 19.41
N PHE A 116 19.66 2.23 18.58
CA PHE A 116 18.26 2.56 18.28
C PHE A 116 17.32 2.34 19.47
N ARG A 117 17.61 1.40 20.38
CA ARG A 117 16.89 1.28 21.66
C ARG A 117 17.15 2.48 22.57
N ALA A 118 18.39 2.97 22.62
CA ALA A 118 18.76 4.15 23.40
C ALA A 118 18.11 5.44 22.87
N LEU A 119 17.84 5.54 21.57
CA LEU A 119 17.13 6.68 20.94
C LEU A 119 15.60 6.66 21.14
N GLY A 120 15.06 5.63 21.80
CA GLY A 120 13.64 5.48 22.09
C GLY A 120 12.85 4.91 20.91
N LYS A 121 12.11 3.83 21.17
CA LYS A 121 11.14 3.24 20.25
C LYS A 121 9.80 3.96 20.39
N GLN A 122 9.22 4.38 19.27
CA GLN A 122 7.83 4.83 19.21
C GLN A 122 7.11 4.07 18.09
N ASP A 123 6.06 3.34 18.46
CA ASP A 123 5.17 2.70 17.50
C ASP A 123 4.23 3.74 16.89
N ARG A 124 3.78 3.48 15.66
CA ARG A 124 2.86 4.40 14.99
C ARG A 124 1.45 4.32 15.61
N THR A 125 0.69 5.40 15.55
CA THR A 125 -0.68 5.46 16.08
C THR A 125 -1.66 5.98 15.01
N PRO A 126 -1.95 5.18 13.96
CA PRO A 126 -2.90 5.54 12.91
C PRO A 126 -4.19 6.14 13.48
N GLY A 127 -4.67 7.23 12.89
CA GLY A 127 -5.88 7.97 13.30
C GLY A 127 -5.85 8.62 14.69
N SER A 128 -4.77 8.45 15.46
CA SER A 128 -4.68 8.93 16.86
C SER A 128 -3.51 9.90 17.09
N TYR A 129 -2.88 10.41 16.02
CA TYR A 129 -1.84 11.41 16.18
C TYR A 129 -2.42 12.74 16.66
N PRO A 130 -1.81 13.39 17.68
CA PRO A 130 -2.20 14.73 18.07
C PRO A 130 -1.94 15.70 16.91
N ARG A 131 -2.83 16.68 16.73
CA ARG A 131 -2.60 17.79 15.80
C ARG A 131 -1.57 18.76 16.40
N ASP A 132 -0.73 19.34 15.56
CA ASP A 132 0.24 20.32 16.02
C ASP A 132 -0.46 21.62 16.45
N ALA A 133 0.12 22.31 17.43
CA ALA A 133 -0.39 23.58 17.92
C ALA A 133 -0.24 24.65 16.82
N GLY A 134 -1.32 24.93 16.10
CA GLY A 134 -1.35 25.90 14.99
C GLY A 134 -2.12 25.41 13.76
N ASP A 135 -2.35 24.10 13.64
CA ASP A 135 -3.04 23.48 12.49
C ASP A 135 -4.55 23.76 12.43
N GLY A 136 -5.10 24.43 13.44
CA GLY A 136 -6.55 24.58 13.62
C GLY A 136 -7.23 23.25 13.95
N ILE A 137 -8.57 23.27 13.98
CA ILE A 137 -9.43 22.09 14.26
C ILE A 137 -10.00 21.44 13.00
N SER A 138 -9.67 21.94 11.81
CA SER A 138 -10.30 21.58 10.54
C SER A 138 -9.33 20.87 9.59
N GLY A 139 -9.83 19.90 8.82
CA GLY A 139 -9.09 19.26 7.72
C GLY A 139 -8.92 17.75 7.92
N ALA A 140 -9.34 16.97 6.94
CA ALA A 140 -9.21 15.51 6.97
C ALA A 140 -7.75 15.08 6.78
N THR A 141 -7.35 14.01 7.46
CA THR A 141 -6.03 13.39 7.30
C THR A 141 -5.99 12.43 6.12
N ASN A 142 -7.14 11.95 5.64
CA ASN A 142 -7.27 11.02 4.53
C ASN A 142 -6.32 9.81 4.68
N GLU A 143 -6.39 9.21 5.86
CA GLU A 143 -5.60 8.03 6.20
C GLU A 143 -6.23 6.75 5.65
N TYR A 144 -5.39 5.83 5.20
CA TYR A 144 -5.77 4.50 4.73
C TYR A 144 -4.83 3.45 5.31
N PHE A 145 -5.29 2.23 5.50
CA PHE A 145 -4.38 1.07 5.63
C PHE A 145 -4.17 0.43 4.26
N HIS A 146 -2.94 0.12 3.89
CA HIS A 146 -2.71 -0.68 2.70
C HIS A 146 -3.27 -2.10 2.93
N PRO A 147 -3.94 -2.76 1.95
CA PRO A 147 -4.57 -4.08 2.13
C PRO A 147 -3.64 -5.18 2.65
N ILE A 148 -2.35 -5.07 2.35
CA ILE A 148 -1.33 -6.01 2.86
C ILE A 148 -1.28 -6.04 4.40
N THR A 149 -1.76 -5.00 5.08
CA THR A 149 -1.87 -4.98 6.55
C THR A 149 -2.81 -6.07 7.04
N ARG A 150 -4.01 -6.16 6.47
CA ARG A 150 -5.01 -7.17 6.84
C ARG A 150 -4.59 -8.54 6.36
N ILE A 151 -4.12 -8.64 5.12
CA ILE A 151 -3.64 -9.90 4.54
C ILE A 151 -2.55 -10.49 5.45
N ARG A 152 -1.53 -9.68 5.79
CA ARG A 152 -0.47 -10.11 6.70
C ARG A 152 -1.00 -10.52 8.08
N LYS A 153 -1.92 -9.74 8.67
CA LYS A 153 -2.56 -10.09 9.96
C LYS A 153 -3.33 -11.41 9.88
N SER A 154 -3.98 -11.70 8.76
CA SER A 154 -4.75 -12.93 8.57
C SER A 154 -3.87 -14.17 8.32
N LYS A 155 -2.74 -13.99 7.63
CA LYS A 155 -1.85 -15.09 7.21
C LYS A 155 -0.77 -15.42 8.23
N LEU A 156 -0.32 -14.43 9.00
CA LEU A 156 0.79 -14.57 9.95
C LEU A 156 0.30 -14.45 11.39
N SER A 157 0.22 -15.58 12.09
CA SER A 157 -0.21 -15.63 13.50
C SER A 157 0.73 -14.91 14.47
N ASN A 158 1.97 -14.61 14.07
CA ASN A 158 2.91 -13.86 14.88
C ASN A 158 2.87 -12.34 14.61
N TYR A 159 1.99 -11.86 13.73
CA TYR A 159 1.90 -10.46 13.37
C TYR A 159 0.95 -9.67 14.28
N HIS A 160 1.50 -9.14 15.37
CA HIS A 160 0.75 -8.36 16.38
C HIS A 160 1.46 -7.04 16.74
N PRO A 161 1.51 -6.07 15.81
CA PRO A 161 2.14 -4.80 16.12
C PRO A 161 1.33 -3.95 17.09
N ALA A 162 2.01 -3.23 17.97
CA ALA A 162 1.38 -2.33 18.92
C ALA A 162 0.54 -1.23 18.25
N SER A 163 0.87 -0.85 17.01
CA SER A 163 0.12 0.12 16.21
C SER A 163 -1.29 -0.35 15.81
N LEU A 164 -1.55 -1.66 15.83
CA LEU A 164 -2.88 -2.24 15.59
C LEU A 164 -3.62 -2.60 16.88
N ASN A 165 -3.07 -2.29 18.07
CA ASN A 165 -3.75 -2.58 19.33
C ASN A 165 -5.07 -1.79 19.45
N GLY A 166 -6.14 -2.54 19.73
CA GLY A 166 -7.50 -2.02 19.86
C GLY A 166 -8.23 -1.82 18.52
N TYR A 167 -7.58 -2.09 17.39
CA TYR A 167 -8.25 -2.10 16.09
C TYR A 167 -8.93 -3.46 15.83
N ALA A 168 -10.18 -3.40 15.38
CA ALA A 168 -10.94 -4.51 14.82
C ALA A 168 -11.17 -4.28 13.32
N LEU A 169 -11.37 -5.38 12.58
CA LEU A 169 -11.73 -5.33 11.16
C LEU A 169 -13.25 -5.25 11.03
N GLN A 170 -13.70 -4.38 10.13
CA GLN A 170 -15.07 -4.33 9.64
C GLN A 170 -15.07 -4.79 8.18
N GLU A 171 -15.90 -5.79 7.89
CA GLU A 171 -16.03 -6.38 6.56
C GLU A 171 -16.74 -5.41 5.59
N PRO A 172 -16.55 -5.57 4.27
CA PRO A 172 -17.27 -4.81 3.27
C PRO A 172 -18.79 -5.03 3.38
N ASP A 173 -19.58 -3.98 3.16
CA ASP A 173 -21.05 -4.01 3.23
C ASP A 173 -21.74 -3.71 1.88
N GLY A 174 -20.96 -3.68 0.80
CA GLY A 174 -21.40 -3.32 -0.55
C GLY A 174 -21.42 -1.82 -0.84
N THR A 175 -21.30 -0.97 0.19
CA THR A 175 -21.14 0.50 0.04
C THR A 175 -19.72 0.96 0.34
N ALA A 176 -19.04 0.26 1.25
CA ALA A 176 -17.64 0.46 1.58
C ALA A 176 -16.88 -0.86 1.53
N GLY A 177 -15.58 -0.77 1.18
CA GLY A 177 -14.64 -1.86 1.34
C GLY A 177 -14.27 -2.09 2.81
N TRP A 178 -13.22 -2.88 3.05
CA TRP A 178 -12.71 -3.16 4.39
C TRP A 178 -12.34 -1.89 5.17
N GLN A 179 -12.64 -1.89 6.47
CA GLN A 179 -12.27 -0.79 7.37
C GLN A 179 -11.63 -1.30 8.67
N TRP A 180 -10.80 -0.46 9.27
CA TRP A 180 -10.18 -0.68 10.57
C TRP A 180 -10.82 0.26 11.59
N VAL A 181 -11.50 -0.31 12.58
CA VAL A 181 -12.27 0.43 13.59
C VAL A 181 -11.64 0.30 14.97
N LYS A 182 -11.59 1.40 15.72
CA LYS A 182 -11.06 1.45 17.07
C LYS A 182 -11.84 2.47 17.88
N ASN A 183 -12.16 2.14 19.15
CA ASN A 183 -12.91 3.05 20.01
C ASN A 183 -12.19 4.41 20.16
N GLY A 184 -12.93 5.49 19.97
CA GLY A 184 -12.41 6.87 20.03
C GLY A 184 -11.58 7.31 18.81
N VAL A 185 -11.52 6.50 17.75
CA VAL A 185 -10.81 6.82 16.50
C VAL A 185 -11.78 6.67 15.33
N ALA A 186 -11.75 7.61 14.38
CA ALA A 186 -12.53 7.48 13.15
C ALA A 186 -12.11 6.20 12.40
N ALA A 187 -13.07 5.53 11.75
CA ALA A 187 -12.78 4.34 10.95
C ALA A 187 -11.77 4.67 9.85
N ILE A 188 -10.70 3.88 9.75
CA ILE A 188 -9.66 4.05 8.73
C ILE A 188 -9.93 3.00 7.63
N PRO A 189 -10.32 3.42 6.41
CA PRO A 189 -10.58 2.49 5.31
C PRO A 189 -9.29 1.82 4.81
N GLU A 190 -9.43 0.66 4.17
CA GLU A 190 -8.36 0.11 3.35
C GLU A 190 -8.19 0.89 2.04
N TYR A 191 -6.95 1.01 1.58
CA TYR A 191 -6.65 1.62 0.29
C TYR A 191 -7.15 0.75 -0.86
N VAL A 192 -7.85 1.35 -1.82
CA VAL A 192 -8.40 0.67 -2.99
C VAL A 192 -7.41 0.75 -4.15
N LEU A 193 -7.03 -0.41 -4.70
CA LEU A 193 -6.16 -0.51 -5.88
C LEU A 193 -6.96 -0.19 -7.15
N ARG A 194 -7.12 1.10 -7.44
CA ARG A 194 -7.93 1.59 -8.56
C ARG A 194 -7.27 1.30 -9.93
N PRO A 195 -7.98 0.65 -10.88
CA PRO A 195 -7.42 0.38 -12.22
C PRO A 195 -7.14 1.66 -13.01
N GLU A 196 -7.83 2.76 -12.71
CA GLU A 196 -7.64 4.05 -13.39
C GLU A 196 -6.29 4.72 -13.04
N LYS A 197 -5.58 4.23 -12.01
CA LYS A 197 -4.27 4.75 -11.60
C LYS A 197 -3.16 4.14 -12.47
N THR A 198 -3.20 4.40 -13.78
CA THR A 198 -2.23 3.89 -14.75
C THR A 198 -0.84 4.50 -14.57
N MET A 199 0.20 3.80 -15.03
CA MET A 199 1.59 4.26 -15.02
C MET A 199 2.05 4.64 -16.44
N SER A 200 2.83 5.71 -16.56
CA SER A 200 3.48 6.08 -17.84
C SER A 200 4.94 5.58 -17.85
N LEU A 201 5.32 4.83 -18.89
CA LEU A 201 6.66 4.29 -19.10
C LEU A 201 7.37 4.97 -20.27
N ALA A 202 8.59 5.43 -20.06
CA ALA A 202 9.42 6.06 -21.09
C ALA A 202 9.97 4.98 -22.03
N VAL A 203 9.79 5.18 -23.34
CA VAL A 203 10.34 4.31 -24.38
C VAL A 203 11.75 4.76 -24.69
N TYR A 204 12.73 3.95 -24.30
CA TYR A 204 14.14 4.30 -24.40
C TYR A 204 14.55 4.70 -25.83
N GLY A 205 15.22 5.85 -25.95
CA GLY A 205 15.77 6.34 -27.21
C GLY A 205 14.78 6.99 -28.18
N THR A 206 13.49 7.10 -27.82
CA THR A 206 12.45 7.66 -28.72
C THR A 206 11.88 9.00 -28.25
N GLY A 207 11.98 9.30 -26.94
CA GLY A 207 11.30 10.45 -26.34
C GLY A 207 9.78 10.25 -26.17
N GLU A 208 9.26 9.08 -26.56
CA GLU A 208 7.87 8.70 -26.39
C GLU A 208 7.63 8.01 -25.04
N TYR A 209 6.37 7.91 -24.65
CA TYR A 209 5.94 7.12 -23.50
C TYR A 209 4.69 6.31 -23.83
N LYS A 210 4.49 5.22 -23.09
CA LYS A 210 3.27 4.41 -23.14
C LYS A 210 2.61 4.36 -21.78
N ASN A 211 1.28 4.32 -21.76
CA ASN A 211 0.52 4.08 -20.54
C ASN A 211 0.30 2.57 -20.37
N VAL A 212 0.51 2.09 -19.16
CA VAL A 212 0.33 0.70 -18.74
C VAL A 212 -0.45 0.66 -17.43
N ASP A 213 -0.90 -0.53 -17.04
CA ASP A 213 -1.69 -0.76 -15.84
C ASP A 213 -1.00 -0.24 -14.57
N SER A 214 -1.81 -0.04 -13.52
CA SER A 214 -1.34 0.29 -12.16
C SER A 214 -0.24 -0.67 -11.71
N LEU A 215 0.84 -0.10 -11.18
CA LEU A 215 1.94 -0.91 -10.68
C LEU A 215 1.51 -1.69 -9.44
N SER A 216 0.68 -1.12 -8.56
CA SER A 216 0.18 -1.85 -7.39
C SER A 216 -0.64 -3.08 -7.79
N ARG A 217 -1.43 -2.97 -8.86
CA ARG A 217 -2.20 -4.10 -9.41
C ARG A 217 -1.30 -5.15 -10.05
N LEU A 218 -0.26 -4.75 -10.78
CA LEU A 218 0.74 -5.67 -11.36
C LEU A 218 1.57 -6.42 -10.30
N LEU A 219 1.84 -5.80 -9.15
CA LEU A 219 2.54 -6.44 -8.03
C LEU A 219 1.63 -7.30 -7.14
N CYS A 220 0.30 -7.14 -7.24
CA CYS A 220 -0.65 -7.90 -6.44
C CYS A 220 -0.85 -9.32 -7.03
N PRO A 221 -0.76 -10.40 -6.22
CA PRO A 221 -1.09 -11.74 -6.70
C PRO A 221 -2.53 -11.79 -7.23
N ALA A 222 -2.75 -12.42 -8.39
CA ALA A 222 -4.05 -12.38 -9.10
C ALA A 222 -5.25 -12.81 -8.24
N ALA A 223 -5.10 -13.87 -7.42
CA ALA A 223 -6.16 -14.32 -6.52
C ALA A 223 -6.48 -13.29 -5.42
N VAL A 224 -5.45 -12.61 -4.90
CA VAL A 224 -5.61 -11.53 -3.92
C VAL A 224 -6.26 -10.32 -4.57
N LEU A 225 -5.84 -9.95 -5.78
CA LEU A 225 -6.42 -8.83 -6.52
C LEU A 225 -7.91 -9.06 -6.80
N ALA A 226 -8.29 -10.28 -7.21
CA ALA A 226 -9.69 -10.65 -7.43
C ALA A 226 -10.55 -10.53 -6.15
N ASP A 227 -10.01 -10.95 -5.01
CA ASP A 227 -10.67 -10.76 -3.72
C ASP A 227 -10.83 -9.27 -3.39
N LEU A 228 -9.77 -8.47 -3.57
CA LEU A 228 -9.82 -7.02 -3.33
C LEU A 228 -10.80 -6.31 -4.26
N ASP A 229 -10.85 -6.69 -5.54
CA ASP A 229 -11.76 -6.08 -6.50
C ASP A 229 -13.21 -6.40 -6.15
N ARG A 230 -13.52 -7.66 -5.83
CA ARG A 230 -14.85 -8.06 -5.35
C ARG A 230 -15.25 -7.28 -4.10
N ASP A 231 -14.36 -7.22 -3.12
CA ASP A 231 -14.62 -6.58 -1.82
C ASP A 231 -14.80 -5.05 -1.95
N ASN A 232 -14.31 -4.43 -3.04
CA ASN A 232 -14.43 -3.00 -3.31
C ASN A 232 -15.39 -2.65 -4.46
N GLY A 233 -16.07 -3.65 -5.04
CA GLY A 233 -16.94 -3.45 -6.22
C GLY A 233 -16.20 -2.92 -7.46
N VAL A 234 -14.89 -3.20 -7.57
CA VAL A 234 -14.09 -2.84 -8.75
C VAL A 234 -14.35 -3.88 -9.84
N ILE A 235 -14.80 -3.42 -11.00
CA ILE A 235 -15.10 -4.30 -12.14
C ILE A 235 -13.82 -4.50 -12.95
N PRO A 236 -13.34 -5.74 -13.16
CA PRO A 236 -12.19 -6.02 -14.01
C PRO A 236 -12.38 -5.47 -15.42
N GLU A 237 -11.31 -4.98 -16.04
CA GLU A 237 -11.37 -4.36 -17.37
C GLU A 237 -11.94 -5.29 -18.46
N SER A 238 -11.71 -6.61 -18.35
CA SER A 238 -12.30 -7.63 -19.22
C SER A 238 -13.83 -7.67 -19.17
N ASP A 239 -14.40 -7.37 -18.00
CA ASP A 239 -15.83 -7.44 -17.75
C ASP A 239 -16.49 -6.09 -18.08
N GLN A 240 -15.73 -4.99 -18.05
CA GLN A 240 -16.18 -3.69 -18.56
C GLN A 240 -16.37 -3.68 -20.08
N VAL A 241 -15.52 -4.39 -20.83
CA VAL A 241 -15.72 -4.58 -22.28
C VAL A 241 -17.00 -5.38 -22.54
N THR A 242 -17.24 -6.45 -21.78
CA THR A 242 -18.46 -7.27 -21.91
C THR A 242 -19.71 -6.50 -21.50
N ALA A 243 -19.66 -5.73 -20.41
CA ALA A 243 -20.76 -4.86 -19.99
C ALA A 243 -21.03 -3.73 -21.01
N GLY A 244 -19.97 -3.14 -21.58
CA GLY A 244 -20.08 -2.12 -22.62
C GLY A 244 -20.63 -2.65 -23.95
N ILE A 245 -20.34 -3.91 -24.30
CA ILE A 245 -20.96 -4.62 -25.44
C ILE A 245 -22.44 -4.88 -25.14
N THR A 246 -22.76 -5.38 -23.95
CA THR A 246 -24.15 -5.69 -23.55
C THR A 246 -25.03 -4.43 -23.51
N MET A 247 -24.52 -3.31 -22.99
CA MET A 247 -25.25 -2.03 -22.97
C MET A 247 -25.48 -1.47 -24.38
N LYS A 248 -24.51 -1.62 -25.31
CA LYS A 248 -24.68 -1.24 -26.71
C LYS A 248 -25.68 -2.12 -27.47
N GLU A 249 -25.80 -3.40 -27.12
CA GLU A 249 -26.83 -4.29 -27.70
C GLU A 249 -28.23 -3.94 -27.19
N VAL A 250 -28.36 -3.46 -25.94
CA VAL A 250 -29.63 -3.01 -25.37
C VAL A 250 -30.08 -1.66 -25.95
N GLU A 251 -29.15 -0.74 -26.25
CA GLU A 251 -29.45 0.52 -26.95
C GLU A 251 -29.62 0.35 -28.47
N GLY A 252 -29.25 -0.80 -29.03
CA GLY A 252 -29.37 -1.13 -30.44
C GLY A 252 -30.71 -1.73 -30.86
N ILE A 253 -31.68 -1.87 -29.94
CA ILE A 253 -33.03 -2.35 -30.23
C ILE A 253 -34.00 -1.17 -30.10
N ASP A 254 -34.04 -0.34 -31.13
CA ASP A 254 -35.19 0.51 -31.44
C ASP A 254 -35.85 -0.02 -32.73
N VAL A 255 -37.07 -0.55 -32.53
CA VAL A 255 -38.19 -0.92 -33.43
C VAL A 255 -37.95 -0.99 -34.94
#